data_AF-A0A3D5TLN1-F1
#
_entry.id   AF-A0A3D5TLN1-F1
#
_cell.length_a   1.000
_cell.length_b   1.000
_cell.length_c   1.000
_cell.angle_alpha   90.00
_cell.angle_beta   90.00
_cell.angle_gamma   90.00
#
_symmetry.space_group_name_H-M   'P 1'
#
loop_
_entity.id
_entity.type
_entity.pdbx_description
1 polymer ?
#
loop_
_entity_poly.entity_id
_entity_poly.type
_entity_poly.pdbx_seq_one_letter_code
_entity_poly.pdbx_strand_id
1 'polypeptide(L)'
;LKETIRLSPSSCRRKIFIIDETHMLTKEAFNALLKILEEPPEHAMIILATTEYDKVPATITSRTQRFNLRKITVSEIVSKLKKIVKDEKLKVSDEALELIAASAEGSLRDAESLLDQVTTLASEADLEA
;
A
#
# COMPACT_ATOMS: atom_id res chain seq x y z
N LEU A 1 -1.01 -11.79 -17.55
CA LEU A 1 -1.27 -12.66 -16.37
C LEU A 1 -1.41 -14.13 -16.74
N LYS A 2 -2.40 -14.52 -17.57
CA LYS A 2 -2.73 -15.94 -17.88
C LYS A 2 -1.55 -16.77 -18.41
N GLU A 3 -0.77 -16.24 -19.34
CA GLU A 3 0.36 -16.99 -19.92
C GLU A 3 1.54 -17.04 -18.95
N THR A 4 1.83 -15.93 -18.29
CA THR A 4 3.00 -15.76 -17.44
C THR A 4 2.91 -16.52 -16.12
N ILE A 5 1.69 -16.80 -15.62
CA ILE A 5 1.48 -17.51 -14.33
C ILE A 5 1.63 -19.03 -14.45
N ARG A 6 1.49 -19.58 -15.66
CA ARG A 6 1.69 -21.02 -15.91
C ARG A 6 3.15 -21.38 -16.12
N LEU A 7 4.01 -20.38 -16.33
CA LEU A 7 5.45 -20.58 -16.47
C LEU A 7 6.11 -20.62 -15.10
N SER A 8 6.82 -21.72 -14.83
CA SER A 8 7.66 -21.87 -13.64
C SER A 8 8.63 -20.68 -13.51
N PRO A 9 8.98 -20.28 -12.27
CA PRO A 9 9.88 -19.17 -12.08
C PRO A 9 11.27 -19.52 -12.64
N SER A 10 11.90 -18.57 -13.32
CA SER A 10 13.20 -18.76 -13.98
C SER A 10 14.37 -18.88 -13.00
N SER A 11 14.27 -18.29 -11.80
CA SER A 11 15.36 -18.24 -10.82
C SER A 11 14.90 -18.24 -9.35
N CYS A 12 13.59 -18.31 -9.08
CA CYS A 12 13.01 -18.13 -7.74
C CYS A 12 12.17 -19.34 -7.31
N ARG A 13 11.97 -19.51 -6.00
CA ARG A 13 11.08 -20.57 -5.46
C ARG A 13 9.60 -20.28 -5.72
N ARG A 14 9.21 -19.01 -5.70
CA ARG A 14 7.83 -18.54 -5.90
C ARG A 14 7.80 -17.33 -6.83
N LYS A 15 6.69 -17.18 -7.54
CA LYS A 15 6.36 -16.04 -8.41
C LYS A 15 5.17 -15.29 -7.81
N ILE A 16 5.38 -14.04 -7.41
CA ILE A 16 4.37 -13.22 -6.75
C ILE A 16 3.74 -12.27 -7.77
N PHE A 17 2.42 -12.25 -7.81
CA PHE A 17 1.62 -11.33 -8.62
C PHE A 17 0.83 -10.43 -7.68
N ILE A 18 1.02 -9.13 -7.80
CA ILE A 18 0.25 -8.12 -7.06
C ILE A 18 -0.65 -7.42 -8.07
N ILE A 19 -1.95 -7.42 -7.80
CA ILE A 19 -2.95 -6.71 -8.59
C ILE A 19 -3.52 -5.63 -7.71
N ASP A 20 -3.15 -4.39 -8.01
CA ASP A 20 -3.69 -3.22 -7.33
C ASP A 20 -5.04 -2.80 -7.94
N GLU A 21 -5.89 -2.18 -7.12
CA GLU A 21 -7.26 -1.80 -7.46
C GLU A 21 -8.04 -2.89 -8.19
N THR A 22 -8.04 -4.09 -7.62
CA THR A 22 -8.63 -5.29 -8.20
C THR A 22 -10.11 -5.10 -8.56
N HIS A 23 -10.85 -4.23 -7.85
CA HIS A 23 -12.23 -3.90 -8.16
C HIS A 23 -12.43 -3.23 -9.53
N MET A 24 -11.36 -2.67 -10.13
CA MET A 24 -11.38 -2.05 -11.46
C MET A 24 -11.20 -3.07 -12.60
N LEU A 25 -10.99 -4.35 -12.30
CA LEU A 25 -10.85 -5.38 -13.33
C LEU A 25 -12.12 -5.54 -14.15
N THR A 26 -11.96 -5.78 -15.46
CA THR A 26 -13.08 -6.15 -16.31
C THR A 26 -13.62 -7.53 -15.94
N LYS A 27 -14.85 -7.81 -16.35
CA LYS A 27 -15.50 -9.11 -16.12
C LYS A 27 -14.67 -10.27 -16.68
N GLU A 28 -14.07 -10.09 -17.86
CA GLU A 28 -13.23 -11.08 -18.52
C GLU A 28 -11.95 -11.35 -17.71
N ALA A 29 -11.38 -10.30 -17.11
CA ALA A 29 -10.21 -10.41 -16.24
C ALA A 29 -10.55 -11.11 -14.91
N PHE A 30 -11.73 -10.88 -14.34
CA PHE A 30 -12.19 -11.65 -13.18
C PHE A 30 -12.39 -13.13 -13.51
N ASN A 31 -13.01 -13.45 -14.65
CA ASN A 31 -13.17 -14.84 -15.09
C ASN A 31 -11.83 -15.52 -15.35
N ALA A 32 -10.85 -14.78 -15.86
CA ALA A 32 -9.48 -15.24 -16.02
C ALA A 32 -8.81 -15.58 -14.70
N LEU A 33 -8.95 -14.67 -13.73
CA LEU A 33 -8.38 -14.80 -12.39
C LEU A 33 -9.02 -15.97 -11.63
N LEU A 34 -10.35 -16.15 -11.76
CA LEU A 34 -11.09 -17.22 -11.11
C LEU A 34 -10.53 -18.61 -11.46
N LYS A 35 -10.24 -18.85 -12.75
CA LYS A 35 -9.65 -20.12 -13.20
C LYS A 35 -8.28 -20.40 -12.56
N ILE A 36 -7.53 -19.35 -12.24
CA ILE A 36 -6.22 -19.49 -11.60
C ILE A 36 -6.39 -19.71 -10.09
N LEU A 37 -7.37 -19.05 -9.46
CA LEU A 37 -7.64 -19.24 -8.03
C LEU A 37 -8.23 -20.62 -7.72
N GLU A 38 -8.94 -21.23 -8.67
CA GLU A 38 -9.48 -22.60 -8.52
C GLU A 38 -8.41 -23.68 -8.63
N GLU A 39 -7.41 -23.49 -9.50
CA GLU A 39 -6.29 -24.40 -9.70
C GLU A 39 -4.97 -23.60 -9.61
N PRO A 40 -4.58 -23.13 -8.40
CA PRO A 40 -3.43 -22.28 -8.25
C PRO A 40 -2.14 -23.07 -8.50
N PRO A 41 -1.23 -22.59 -9.38
CA PRO A 41 0.09 -23.20 -9.50
C PRO A 41 0.81 -23.15 -8.16
N GLU A 42 1.46 -24.24 -7.74
CA GLU A 42 2.13 -24.33 -6.42
C GLU A 42 3.17 -23.23 -6.18
N HIS A 43 3.81 -22.76 -7.25
CA HIS A 43 4.83 -21.73 -7.21
C HIS A 43 4.26 -20.31 -7.28
N ALA A 44 2.96 -20.13 -7.53
CA ALA A 44 2.35 -18.81 -7.70
C ALA A 44 1.73 -18.31 -6.40
N MET A 45 1.94 -17.02 -6.11
CA MET A 45 1.23 -16.31 -5.04
C MET A 45 0.56 -15.09 -5.65
N ILE A 46 -0.74 -14.92 -5.41
CA ILE A 46 -1.50 -13.78 -5.91
C ILE A 46 -1.95 -12.94 -4.72
N ILE A 47 -1.64 -11.65 -4.77
CA ILE A 47 -2.04 -10.64 -3.81
C ILE A 47 -2.97 -9.68 -4.55
N LEU A 48 -4.20 -9.55 -4.04
CA LEU A 48 -5.21 -8.64 -4.56
C LEU A 48 -5.36 -7.49 -3.57
N ALA A 49 -5.12 -6.27 -4.02
CA ALA A 49 -5.38 -5.06 -3.26
C ALA A 49 -6.61 -4.35 -3.83
N THR A 50 -7.46 -3.81 -2.95
CA THR A 50 -8.67 -3.07 -3.32
C THR A 50 -9.08 -2.15 -2.18
N THR A 51 -9.52 -0.94 -2.52
CA THR A 51 -10.21 -0.03 -1.60
C THR A 51 -11.72 -0.30 -1.50
N GLU A 52 -12.31 -0.94 -2.51
CA GLU A 52 -13.74 -1.24 -2.61
C GLU A 52 -14.00 -2.76 -2.59
N TYR A 53 -13.99 -3.36 -1.40
CA TYR A 53 -14.16 -4.81 -1.23
C TYR A 53 -15.48 -5.32 -1.81
N ASP A 54 -16.57 -4.58 -1.61
CA ASP A 54 -17.92 -5.01 -2.02
C ASP A 54 -18.10 -5.03 -3.55
N LYS A 55 -17.22 -4.35 -4.29
CA LYS A 55 -17.19 -4.39 -5.76
C LYS A 55 -16.44 -5.61 -6.31
N VAL A 56 -15.72 -6.35 -5.48
CA VAL A 56 -15.04 -7.58 -5.90
C VAL A 56 -16.04 -8.76 -5.86
N PRO A 57 -16.16 -9.56 -6.95
CA PRO A 57 -17.09 -10.68 -6.97
C PRO A 57 -16.88 -11.67 -5.82
N ALA A 58 -17.99 -12.14 -5.22
CA ALA A 58 -17.96 -13.12 -4.13
C ALA A 58 -17.22 -14.44 -4.50
N THR A 59 -17.21 -14.79 -5.79
CA THR A 59 -16.48 -15.96 -6.31
C THR A 59 -14.97 -15.83 -6.16
N ILE A 60 -14.44 -14.61 -6.23
CA ILE A 60 -13.02 -14.30 -5.98
C ILE A 60 -12.77 -14.29 -4.47
N THR A 61 -13.56 -13.51 -3.72
CA THR A 61 -13.29 -13.31 -2.28
C THR A 61 -13.43 -14.60 -1.46
N SER A 62 -14.32 -15.51 -1.84
CA SER A 62 -14.45 -16.85 -1.22
C SER A 62 -13.24 -17.78 -1.41
N ARG A 63 -12.36 -17.50 -2.38
CA ARG A 63 -11.16 -18.28 -2.70
C ARG A 63 -9.87 -17.57 -2.29
N THR A 64 -9.98 -16.46 -1.56
CA THR A 64 -8.83 -15.67 -1.13
C THR A 64 -8.83 -15.49 0.38
N GLN A 65 -7.63 -15.46 0.96
CA GLN A 65 -7.49 -15.05 2.36
C GLN A 65 -7.62 -13.53 2.46
N ARG A 66 -8.61 -13.07 3.23
CA ARG A 66 -8.80 -11.64 3.47
C ARG A 66 -7.87 -11.16 4.59
N PHE A 67 -7.17 -10.06 4.31
CA PHE A 67 -6.46 -9.26 5.29
C PHE A 67 -7.04 -7.85 5.27
N ASN A 68 -7.51 -7.35 6.42
CA ASN A 68 -8.05 -6.00 6.51
C ASN A 68 -6.99 -5.06 7.09
N LEU A 69 -6.49 -4.14 6.26
CA LEU A 69 -5.56 -3.10 6.68
C LEU A 69 -6.38 -1.94 7.27
N ARG A 70 -6.25 -1.74 8.59
CA ARG A 70 -6.92 -0.65 9.28
C ARG A 70 -6.07 0.61 9.21
N LYS A 71 -6.75 1.77 9.20
CA LYS A 71 -6.11 3.07 9.44
C LYS A 71 -5.32 3.00 10.76
N ILE A 72 -4.12 3.56 10.75
CA ILE A 72 -3.30 3.66 11.95
C ILE A 72 -3.71 4.88 12.78
N THR A 73 -3.45 4.82 14.07
CA THR A 73 -3.77 5.91 15.00
C THR A 73 -2.82 7.08 14.81
N VAL A 74 -3.25 8.28 15.22
CA VAL A 74 -2.41 9.49 15.19
C VAL A 74 -1.11 9.28 15.96
N SER A 75 -1.16 8.62 17.13
CA SER A 75 0.03 8.34 17.94
C SER A 75 1.01 7.38 17.26
N GLU A 76 0.52 6.39 16.51
CA GLU A 76 1.36 5.51 15.69
C GLU A 76 2.03 6.27 14.55
N ILE A 77 1.30 7.17 13.88
CA ILE A 77 1.87 8.05 12.84
C ILE A 77 2.95 8.95 13.43
N VAL A 78 2.66 9.69 14.51
CA VAL A 78 3.63 10.57 15.18
C VAL A 78 4.89 9.78 15.56
N SER A 79 4.72 8.58 16.14
CA SER A 79 5.85 7.71 16.52
C SER A 79 6.72 7.31 15.31
N LYS A 80 6.11 7.12 14.14
CA LYS A 80 6.82 6.82 12.89
C LYS A 80 7.50 8.06 12.32
N LEU A 81 6.82 9.21 12.28
CA LEU A 81 7.40 10.47 11.80
C LEU A 81 8.59 10.92 12.66
N LYS A 82 8.50 10.78 14.00
CA LYS A 82 9.64 11.07 14.89
C LYS A 82 10.88 10.25 14.57
N LYS A 83 10.71 8.98 14.15
CA LYS A 83 11.84 8.15 13.71
C LYS A 83 12.46 8.69 12.43
N ILE A 84 11.63 9.05 11.44
CA ILE A 84 12.09 9.61 10.16
C ILE A 84 12.85 10.91 10.39
N VAL A 85 12.26 11.87 11.12
CA VAL A 85 12.90 13.15 11.45
C VAL A 85 14.25 12.96 12.14
N LYS A 86 14.35 11.99 13.05
CA LYS A 86 15.61 11.67 13.74
C LYS A 86 16.64 11.07 12.79
N ASP A 87 16.24 10.12 11.95
CA ASP A 87 17.14 9.43 11.02
C ASP A 87 17.65 10.37 9.92
N GLU A 88 16.81 11.31 9.48
CA GLU A 88 17.13 12.34 8.48
C GLU A 88 17.74 13.61 9.08
N LYS A 89 17.86 13.70 10.41
CA LYS A 89 18.40 14.86 11.15
C LYS A 89 17.66 16.18 10.87
N LEU A 90 16.36 16.08 10.66
CA LEU A 90 15.48 17.22 10.44
C LEU A 90 15.13 17.88 11.79
N LYS A 91 14.83 19.18 11.75
CA LYS A 91 14.34 19.93 12.92
C LYS A 91 12.86 20.23 12.73
N VAL A 92 12.01 19.37 13.31
CA VAL A 92 10.55 19.53 13.28
C VAL A 92 10.04 19.45 14.71
N SER A 93 9.14 20.36 15.10
CA SER A 93 8.57 20.36 16.45
C SER A 93 7.57 19.23 16.63
N ASP A 94 7.38 18.79 17.88
CA ASP A 94 6.44 17.71 18.18
C ASP A 94 5.00 18.12 17.82
N GLU A 95 4.63 19.39 18.01
CA GLU A 95 3.33 19.93 17.65
C GLU A 95 3.08 19.88 16.14
N ALA A 96 4.13 20.16 15.33
CA ALA A 96 4.03 20.05 13.88
C ALA A 96 3.81 18.60 13.43
N LEU A 97 4.46 17.64 14.08
CA LEU A 97 4.27 16.21 13.78
C LEU A 97 2.87 15.72 14.16
N GLU A 98 2.31 16.21 15.27
CA GLU A 98 0.93 15.93 15.66
C GLU A 98 -0.08 16.48 14.66
N LEU A 99 0.12 17.71 14.17
CA LEU A 99 -0.70 18.32 13.13
C LEU A 99 -0.65 17.52 11.83
N ILE A 100 0.55 17.18 11.34
CA ILE A 100 0.73 16.36 10.13
C ILE A 100 0.02 15.01 10.29
N ALA A 101 0.21 14.34 11.44
CA ALA A 101 -0.40 13.05 11.72
C ALA A 101 -1.94 13.12 11.76
N ALA A 102 -2.50 14.17 12.34
CA ALA A 102 -3.93 14.40 12.36
C ALA A 102 -4.48 14.67 10.95
N SER A 103 -3.78 15.47 10.14
CA SER A 103 -4.16 15.80 8.76
C SER A 103 -4.10 14.59 7.81
N ALA A 104 -3.29 13.59 8.12
CA ALA A 104 -3.14 12.40 7.30
C ALA A 104 -4.29 11.38 7.45
N GLU A 105 -5.24 11.60 8.35
CA GLU A 105 -6.44 10.77 8.55
C GLU A 105 -6.17 9.25 8.62
N GLY A 106 -5.07 8.85 9.25
CA GLY A 106 -4.67 7.45 9.40
C GLY A 106 -3.90 6.84 8.22
N SER A 107 -3.58 7.63 7.19
CA SER A 107 -2.73 7.27 6.07
C SER A 107 -1.27 7.62 6.36
N LEU A 108 -0.43 6.61 6.60
CA LEU A 108 0.99 6.86 6.83
C LEU A 108 1.67 7.52 5.62
N ARG A 109 1.25 7.12 4.41
CA ARG A 109 1.81 7.65 3.17
C ARG A 109 1.56 9.16 3.04
N ASP A 110 0.35 9.60 3.36
CA ASP A 110 0.01 11.02 3.29
C ASP A 110 0.75 11.81 4.38
N ALA A 111 0.91 11.24 5.57
CA ALA A 111 1.71 11.84 6.64
C ALA A 111 3.18 12.03 6.23
N GLU A 112 3.81 11.02 5.64
CA GLU A 112 5.19 11.09 5.14
C GLU A 112 5.32 12.12 4.01
N SER A 113 4.34 12.15 3.08
CA SER A 113 4.32 13.15 2.01
C SER A 113 4.15 14.58 2.52
N LEU A 114 3.33 14.79 3.56
CA LEU A 114 3.14 16.10 4.17
C LEU A 114 4.39 16.55 4.94
N LEU A 115 5.05 15.63 5.65
CA LEU A 115 6.32 15.91 6.32
C LEU A 115 7.37 16.40 5.31
N ASP A 116 7.54 15.67 4.21
CA ASP A 116 8.50 16.00 3.14
C ASP A 116 8.24 17.39 2.52
N GLN A 117 6.96 17.71 2.26
CA GLN A 117 6.58 19.03 1.75
C GLN A 117 6.91 20.16 2.75
N VAL A 118 6.58 19.98 4.03
CA VAL A 118 6.85 20.98 5.08
C VAL A 118 8.35 21.20 5.24
N THR A 119 9.15 20.14 5.24
CA THR A 119 10.60 20.23 5.43
C THR A 119 11.31 20.86 4.23
N THR A 120 10.82 20.58 3.02
CA THR A 120 11.35 21.20 1.79
C THR A 120 11.07 22.69 1.77
N LEU A 121 9.83 23.11 2.03
CA LEU A 121 9.46 24.53 2.04
C LEU A 121 10.16 25.33 3.14
N ALA A 122 10.35 24.74 4.33
CA ALA A 122 11.11 25.38 5.40
C ALA A 122 12.57 25.61 4.99
N SER A 123 13.18 24.64 4.29
CA SER A 123 14.56 24.78 3.80
C SER A 123 14.71 25.86 2.73
N GLU A 124 13.71 26.05 1.87
CA GLU A 124 13.71 27.11 0.86
C GLU A 124 13.54 28.50 1.50
N ALA A 125 12.65 28.63 2.49
CA ALA A 125 12.45 29.88 3.22
C ALA A 125 13.72 30.35 3.96
N ASP A 126 14.53 29.41 4.46
CA ASP A 126 15.83 29.70 5.09
C ASP A 126 16.93 30.12 4.09
N LEU A 127 16.76 29.86 2.79
CA LEU A 127 17.71 30.22 1.73
C LEU A 127 17.46 31.61 1.12
N GLU A 128 16.25 32.16 1.28
CA GLU A 128 15.87 33.50 0.82
C GLU A 128 16.01 34.61 1.88
N ALA A 129 16.49 34.27 3.09
CA ALA A 129 16.73 35.19 4.20
C ALA A 129 18.20 35.60 4.35
#